data_AF-A0A7C6YS75-F1
#
_entry.id   AF-A0A7C6YS75-F1
#
_cell.length_a   1.000
_cell.length_b   1.000
_cell.length_c   1.000
_cell.angle_alpha   90.00
_cell.angle_beta   90.00
_cell.angle_gamma   90.00
#
_symmetry.space_group_name_H-M   'P 1'
#
loop_
_entity.id
_entity.type
_entity.pdbx_description
1 polymer ?
#
loop_
_entity_poly.entity_id
_entity_poly.type
_entity_poly.pdbx_seq_one_letter_code
_entity_poly.pdbx_strand_id
1 'polypeptide(L)'
;MVDSPGETRPGGNHHFGPNTREFGRSELGRLRHLYKIFQQQDYQPELFSDGYISGYLLIRGDDYRFVVAEGQHRAACLASLGITRLRCRFSQKAVYPRTVKFQDFKNWPQVKNGAFSEIEALRVFERFFARNVGRDRMNLQD
;
A
#
# COMPACT_ATOMS: atom_id res chain seq x y z
N MET A 1 0.47 12.63 -26.90
CA MET A 1 0.61 13.44 -25.67
C MET A 1 1.71 12.80 -24.88
N VAL A 2 2.80 13.53 -24.63
CA VAL A 2 3.93 13.01 -23.86
C VAL A 2 3.59 13.27 -22.40
N ASP A 3 3.31 12.21 -21.64
CA ASP A 3 3.09 12.31 -20.19
C ASP A 3 4.30 13.05 -19.57
N SER A 4 4.03 14.07 -18.76
CA SER A 4 5.09 14.81 -18.05
C SER A 4 5.86 13.85 -17.12
N PRO A 5 7.19 14.02 -16.93
CA PRO A 5 7.95 13.15 -16.03
C PRO A 5 7.29 13.05 -14.66
N GLY A 6 6.87 11.85 -14.29
CA GLY A 6 6.23 11.57 -13.01
C GLY A 6 4.69 11.53 -13.03
N GLU A 7 4.03 11.74 -14.17
CA GLU A 7 2.61 11.40 -14.28
C GLU A 7 2.41 9.88 -14.31
N THR A 8 1.43 9.41 -13.55
CA THR A 8 1.03 7.99 -13.59
C THR A 8 -0.17 7.77 -14.51
N ARG A 9 -0.95 8.83 -14.71
CA ARG A 9 -2.07 8.97 -15.66
C ARG A 9 -2.22 10.47 -15.96
N PRO A 10 -2.89 10.84 -17.06
CA PRO A 10 -3.04 12.25 -17.44
C PRO A 10 -3.56 13.10 -16.29
N GLY A 11 -2.84 14.19 -15.99
CA GLY A 11 -3.22 15.16 -14.98
C GLY A 11 -2.87 14.79 -13.54
N GLY A 12 -2.08 13.73 -13.30
CA GLY A 12 -1.59 13.48 -11.95
C GLY A 12 -0.77 12.21 -11.68
N ASN A 13 -0.37 12.10 -10.42
CA ASN A 13 0.31 10.95 -9.85
C ASN A 13 -0.52 10.39 -8.67
N HIS A 14 -0.74 9.08 -8.65
CA HIS A 14 -1.52 8.43 -7.59
C HIS A 14 -0.77 8.33 -6.25
N HIS A 15 0.53 8.59 -6.22
CA HIS A 15 1.36 8.62 -5.02
C HIS A 15 1.55 10.03 -4.45
N PHE A 16 1.67 11.05 -5.30
CA PHE A 16 2.04 12.42 -4.91
C PHE A 16 1.23 13.47 -5.66
N GLY A 17 1.03 14.63 -5.04
CA GLY A 17 0.41 15.79 -5.67
C GLY A 17 1.44 16.84 -6.11
N PRO A 18 0.97 17.98 -6.67
CA PRO A 18 -0.43 18.34 -6.87
C PRO A 18 -1.06 17.59 -8.05
N ASN A 19 -2.35 17.24 -7.91
CA ASN A 19 -3.15 16.57 -8.96
C ASN A 19 -4.26 17.49 -9.45
N THR A 20 -4.66 17.36 -10.73
CA THR A 20 -5.80 18.11 -11.27
C THR A 20 -7.12 17.67 -10.62
N ARG A 21 -8.14 18.53 -10.71
CA ARG A 21 -9.49 18.19 -10.22
C ARG A 21 -10.08 17.01 -11.00
N GLU A 22 -9.79 16.94 -12.29
CA GLU A 22 -10.23 15.91 -13.22
C GLU A 22 -9.63 14.55 -12.84
N PHE A 23 -8.33 14.52 -12.52
CA PHE A 23 -7.66 13.32 -12.00
C PHE A 23 -8.32 12.85 -10.70
N GLY A 24 -8.54 13.76 -9.74
CA GLY A 24 -9.21 13.43 -8.48
C GLY A 24 -10.63 12.87 -8.68
N ARG A 25 -11.42 13.46 -9.59
CA ARG A 25 -12.75 12.93 -9.96
C ARG A 25 -12.67 11.54 -10.56
N SER A 26 -11.67 11.28 -11.41
CA SER A 26 -11.46 9.96 -12.04
C SER A 26 -11.11 8.89 -11.00
N GLU A 27 -10.18 9.17 -10.08
CA GLU A 27 -9.80 8.22 -9.02
C GLU A 27 -10.96 7.94 -8.06
N LEU A 28 -11.74 8.96 -7.69
CA LEU A 28 -12.96 8.78 -6.91
C LEU A 28 -14.00 7.93 -7.65
N GLY A 29 -14.15 8.14 -8.96
CA GLY A 29 -15.01 7.32 -9.82
C GLY A 29 -14.61 5.84 -9.80
N ARG A 30 -13.31 5.55 -9.91
CA ARG A 30 -12.77 4.18 -9.80
C ARG A 30 -13.07 3.55 -8.44
N LEU A 31 -12.85 4.28 -7.35
CA LEU A 31 -13.18 3.80 -6.00
C LEU A 31 -14.67 3.48 -5.85
N ARG A 32 -15.57 4.37 -6.31
CA ARG A 32 -17.03 4.14 -6.23
C ARG A 32 -17.48 2.94 -7.05
N HIS A 33 -16.90 2.77 -8.25
CA HIS A 33 -17.21 1.62 -9.10
C HIS A 33 -16.78 0.31 -8.44
N LEU A 34 -15.54 0.27 -7.92
CA LEU A 34 -15.00 -0.89 -7.23
C LEU A 34 -15.77 -1.25 -5.95
N TYR A 35 -16.14 -0.24 -5.16
CA TYR A 35 -17.00 -0.43 -3.99
C TYR A 35 -18.33 -1.10 -4.35
N LYS A 36 -18.99 -0.67 -5.43
CA LYS A 36 -20.25 -1.28 -5.88
C LYS A 36 -20.05 -2.72 -6.33
N ILE A 37 -18.96 -3.01 -7.05
CA ILE A 37 -18.63 -4.40 -7.42
C ILE A 37 -18.46 -5.23 -6.14
N PHE A 38 -17.64 -4.78 -5.19
CA PHE A 38 -17.39 -5.52 -3.95
C PHE A 38 -18.60 -5.67 -3.03
N GLN A 39 -19.58 -4.76 -3.13
CA GLN A 39 -20.84 -4.89 -2.43
C GLN A 39 -21.75 -5.96 -3.06
N GLN A 40 -21.66 -6.17 -4.37
CA GLN A 40 -22.48 -7.13 -5.12
C GLN A 40 -21.81 -8.50 -5.29
N GLN A 41 -20.49 -8.51 -5.31
CA GLN A 41 -19.63 -9.64 -5.64
C GLN A 41 -18.47 -9.62 -4.66
N ASP A 42 -18.20 -10.73 -3.97
CA ASP A 42 -17.07 -10.82 -3.05
C ASP A 42 -15.70 -10.58 -3.73
N TYR A 43 -14.66 -10.43 -2.92
CA TYR A 43 -13.30 -10.30 -3.42
C TYR A 43 -12.76 -11.60 -4.03
N GLN A 44 -12.68 -11.63 -5.37
CA GLN A 44 -12.25 -12.77 -6.20
C GLN A 44 -10.95 -12.44 -6.98
N PRO A 45 -9.80 -12.29 -6.31
CA PRO A 45 -8.54 -11.91 -6.97
C PRO A 45 -8.02 -12.90 -8.01
N GLU A 46 -8.43 -14.16 -7.94
CA GLU A 46 -8.06 -15.23 -8.86
C GLU A 46 -8.56 -15.02 -10.30
N LEU A 47 -9.61 -14.22 -10.50
CA LEU A 47 -10.20 -14.00 -11.82
C LEU A 47 -9.35 -13.11 -12.74
N PHE A 48 -8.40 -12.36 -12.16
CA PHE A 48 -7.57 -11.41 -12.90
C PHE A 48 -6.10 -11.57 -12.52
N SER A 49 -5.20 -11.49 -13.50
CA SER A 49 -3.74 -11.65 -13.28
C SER A 49 -3.16 -10.61 -12.30
N ASP A 50 -3.76 -9.42 -12.26
CA ASP A 50 -3.46 -8.33 -11.33
C ASP A 50 -4.49 -8.20 -10.19
N GLY A 51 -5.38 -9.18 -10.01
CA GLY A 51 -6.53 -9.13 -9.09
C GLY A 51 -6.14 -9.08 -7.60
N TYR A 52 -5.00 -9.65 -7.25
CA TYR A 52 -4.52 -9.66 -5.87
C TYR A 52 -4.04 -8.29 -5.39
N ILE A 53 -4.41 -7.94 -4.16
CA ILE A 53 -3.70 -6.94 -3.37
C ILE A 53 -2.30 -7.51 -3.10
N SER A 54 -1.27 -6.74 -3.42
CA SER A 54 0.10 -7.24 -3.30
C SER A 54 1.03 -6.27 -2.59
N GLY A 55 2.10 -6.81 -2.01
CA GLY A 55 2.92 -6.07 -1.07
C GLY A 55 4.07 -6.89 -0.50
N TYR A 56 4.58 -6.44 0.63
CA TYR A 56 5.68 -7.07 1.34
C TYR A 56 5.52 -6.91 2.86
N LEU A 57 6.26 -7.71 3.63
CA LEU A 57 6.20 -7.68 5.08
C LEU A 57 7.30 -6.80 5.67
N LEU A 58 6.93 -5.93 6.60
CA LEU A 58 7.85 -5.39 7.60
C LEU A 58 7.77 -6.30 8.84
N ILE A 59 8.92 -6.70 9.38
CA ILE A 59 9.01 -7.64 10.50
C ILE A 59 9.83 -7.03 11.64
N ARG A 60 9.30 -7.06 12.86
CA ARG A 60 9.96 -6.61 14.09
C ARG A 60 9.66 -7.60 15.22
N GLY A 61 10.64 -8.45 15.57
CA GLY A 61 10.42 -9.52 16.54
C GLY A 61 9.29 -10.43 16.07
N ASP A 62 8.29 -10.64 16.94
CA ASP A 62 7.11 -11.46 16.66
C ASP A 62 5.93 -10.68 16.04
N ASP A 63 6.12 -9.38 15.75
CA ASP A 63 5.10 -8.53 15.12
C ASP A 63 5.44 -8.20 13.66
N TYR A 64 4.41 -8.01 12.83
CA TYR A 64 4.57 -7.71 11.42
C TYR A 64 3.50 -6.76 10.86
N ARG A 65 3.84 -6.07 9.77
CA ARG A 65 2.91 -5.23 8.99
C ARG A 65 3.03 -5.61 7.52
N PHE A 66 1.89 -5.81 6.86
CA PHE A 66 1.85 -5.98 5.41
C PHE A 66 1.71 -4.62 4.73
N VAL A 67 2.75 -4.19 4.02
CA VAL A 67 2.74 -2.93 3.27
C VAL A 67 2.15 -3.19 1.89
N VAL A 68 1.00 -2.58 1.60
CA VAL A 68 0.35 -2.68 0.30
C VAL A 68 1.14 -1.87 -0.73
N ALA A 69 1.73 -2.57 -1.69
CA ALA A 69 2.41 -1.97 -2.84
C ALA A 69 1.47 -1.79 -4.04
N GLU A 70 0.48 -2.67 -4.21
CA GLU A 70 -0.49 -2.61 -5.31
C GLU A 70 -1.90 -2.96 -4.82
N GLY A 71 -2.89 -2.26 -5.35
CA GLY A 71 -4.30 -2.48 -5.02
C GLY A 71 -4.78 -1.68 -3.80
N GLN A 72 -4.23 -0.49 -3.53
CA GLN A 72 -4.68 0.35 -2.41
C GLN A 72 -6.18 0.66 -2.49
N HIS A 73 -6.71 0.93 -3.68
CA HIS A 73 -8.15 1.14 -3.87
C HIS A 73 -8.98 -0.08 -3.45
N ARG A 74 -8.53 -1.29 -3.80
CA ARG A 74 -9.22 -2.53 -3.40
C ARG A 74 -9.21 -2.71 -1.88
N ALA A 75 -8.04 -2.52 -1.26
CA ALA A 75 -7.90 -2.61 0.19
C ALA A 75 -8.81 -1.59 0.90
N ALA A 76 -8.87 -0.35 0.40
CA ALA A 76 -9.72 0.70 0.97
C ALA A 76 -11.22 0.37 0.85
N CYS A 77 -11.68 -0.08 -0.33
CA CYS A 77 -13.08 -0.45 -0.52
C CYS A 77 -13.48 -1.63 0.38
N LEU A 78 -12.64 -2.68 0.46
CA LEU A 78 -12.93 -3.84 1.30
C LEU A 78 -12.94 -3.48 2.79
N ALA A 79 -12.01 -2.63 3.24
CA ALA A 79 -12.02 -2.11 4.61
C ALA A 79 -13.29 -1.31 4.91
N SER A 80 -13.77 -0.48 3.96
CA SER A 80 -15.02 0.28 4.14
C SER A 80 -16.28 -0.60 4.18
N LEU A 81 -16.21 -1.81 3.63
CA LEU A 81 -17.28 -2.82 3.71
C LEU A 81 -17.17 -3.67 4.99
N GLY A 82 -16.25 -3.35 5.91
CA GLY A 82 -16.05 -4.06 7.17
C GLY A 82 -15.24 -5.36 7.05
N ILE A 83 -14.61 -5.62 5.90
CA ILE A 83 -13.78 -6.80 5.73
C ILE A 83 -12.46 -6.64 6.50
N THR A 84 -12.26 -7.49 7.50
CA THR A 84 -11.09 -7.44 8.40
C THR A 84 -9.96 -8.41 8.01
N ARG A 85 -10.22 -9.34 7.09
CA ARG A 85 -9.25 -10.34 6.62
C ARG A 85 -9.24 -10.40 5.10
N LEU A 86 -8.06 -10.25 4.50
CA LEU A 86 -7.88 -10.16 3.05
C LEU A 86 -6.87 -11.19 2.56
N ARG A 87 -7.16 -11.79 1.40
CA ARG A 87 -6.21 -12.62 0.66
C ARG A 87 -5.23 -11.72 -0.09
N CYS A 88 -3.97 -11.69 0.33
CA CYS A 88 -2.92 -10.89 -0.30
C CYS A 88 -1.84 -11.80 -0.90
N ARG A 89 -1.03 -11.26 -1.81
CA ARG A 89 0.18 -11.94 -2.33
C ARG A 89 1.43 -11.10 -2.15
N PHE A 90 2.59 -11.74 -2.09
CA PHE A 90 3.84 -10.99 -2.22
C PHE A 90 3.92 -10.35 -3.62
N SER A 91 4.45 -9.13 -3.67
CA SER A 91 4.72 -8.45 -4.93
C SER A 91 5.64 -9.31 -5.80
N GLN A 92 5.35 -9.35 -7.09
CA GLN A 92 6.17 -10.07 -8.08
C GLN A 92 7.24 -9.17 -8.71
N LYS A 93 7.25 -7.86 -8.38
CA LYS A 93 8.24 -6.92 -8.91
C LYS A 93 9.55 -7.07 -8.14
N ALA A 94 10.66 -7.26 -8.85
CA ALA A 94 11.98 -7.49 -8.26
C ALA A 94 12.48 -6.35 -7.35
N VAL A 95 12.00 -5.12 -7.56
CA VAL A 95 12.32 -3.96 -6.72
C VAL A 95 11.79 -4.08 -5.29
N TYR A 96 10.72 -4.85 -5.09
CA TYR A 96 10.12 -5.04 -3.77
C TYR A 96 10.64 -6.32 -3.13
N PRO A 97 11.26 -6.25 -1.93
CA PRO A 97 11.62 -7.45 -1.21
C PRO A 97 10.37 -8.19 -0.75
N ARG A 98 10.43 -9.50 -0.47
CA ARG A 98 9.32 -10.20 0.18
C ARG A 98 9.16 -9.77 1.64
N THR A 99 10.29 -9.54 2.31
CA THR A 99 10.37 -9.18 3.72
C THR A 99 11.45 -8.13 3.96
N VAL A 100 11.18 -7.19 4.86
CA VAL A 100 12.13 -6.22 5.40
C VAL A 100 12.18 -6.42 6.91
N LYS A 101 13.30 -6.89 7.44
CA LYS A 101 13.46 -7.15 8.88
C LYS A 101 14.12 -5.96 9.55
N PHE A 102 13.57 -5.55 10.70
CA PHE A 102 14.08 -4.44 11.51
C PHE A 102 15.56 -4.60 11.87
N GLN A 103 15.97 -5.81 12.29
CA GLN A 103 17.34 -6.11 12.70
C GLN A 103 18.38 -5.95 11.57
N ASP A 104 17.95 -6.00 10.31
CA ASP A 104 18.83 -5.95 9.13
C ASP A 104 18.98 -4.52 8.59
N PHE A 105 18.62 -3.48 9.36
CA PHE A 105 18.52 -2.10 8.87
C PHE A 105 19.80 -1.55 8.24
N LYS A 106 20.97 -1.95 8.74
CA LYS A 106 22.27 -1.57 8.18
C LYS A 106 22.50 -2.09 6.75
N ASN A 107 21.80 -3.17 6.39
CA ASN A 107 21.89 -3.81 5.08
C ASN A 107 20.78 -3.36 4.12
N TRP A 108 19.84 -2.51 4.55
CA TRP A 108 18.81 -2.02 3.64
C TRP A 108 19.47 -1.21 2.51
N PRO A 109 19.03 -1.37 1.24
CA PRO A 109 19.73 -0.77 0.10
C PRO A 109 19.97 0.73 0.25
N GLN A 110 18.96 1.46 0.74
CA GLN A 110 19.00 2.92 0.89
C GLN A 110 19.73 3.40 2.14
N VAL A 111 20.00 2.51 3.10
CA VAL A 111 20.89 2.80 4.23
C VAL A 111 22.33 2.53 3.81
N LYS A 112 22.57 1.37 3.18
CA LYS A 112 23.90 0.93 2.72
C LYS A 112 24.51 1.86 1.68
N ASN A 113 23.70 2.48 0.82
CA ASN A 113 24.17 3.44 -0.18
C ASN A 113 24.28 4.88 0.35
N GLY A 114 23.92 5.13 1.62
CA GLY A 114 23.99 6.45 2.25
C GLY A 114 22.86 7.43 1.90
N ALA A 115 21.83 7.00 1.16
CA ALA A 115 20.67 7.86 0.84
C ALA A 115 19.82 8.19 2.08
N PHE A 116 19.83 7.31 3.09
CA PHE A 116 19.27 7.54 4.42
C PHE A 116 20.31 7.22 5.48
N SER A 117 20.36 8.03 6.54
CA SER A 117 21.07 7.63 7.75
C SER A 117 20.34 6.46 8.44
N GLU A 118 21.08 5.69 9.24
CA GLU A 118 20.52 4.62 10.07
C GLU A 118 19.34 5.12 10.91
N ILE A 119 19.48 6.29 11.55
CA ILE A 119 18.46 6.87 12.42
C ILE A 119 17.19 7.26 11.63
N GLU A 120 17.33 7.85 10.45
CA GLU A 120 16.17 8.23 9.62
C GLU A 120 15.41 7.00 9.14
N ALA A 121 16.12 5.99 8.63
CA ALA A 121 15.51 4.75 8.16
C ALA A 121 14.76 4.03 9.29
N LEU A 122 15.35 3.97 10.49
CA LEU A 122 14.70 3.41 11.67
C LEU A 122 13.45 4.20 12.04
N ARG A 123 13.50 5.55 12.10
CA ARG A 123 12.32 6.38 12.40
C ARG A 123 11.17 6.15 11.41
N VAL A 124 11.47 6.01 10.12
CA VAL A 124 10.46 5.71 9.10
C VAL A 124 9.87 4.32 9.33
N PHE A 125 10.70 3.30 9.57
CA PHE A 125 10.23 1.95 9.83
C PHE A 125 9.34 1.89 11.09
N GLU A 126 9.75 2.56 12.16
CA GLU A 126 9.01 2.56 13.43
C GLU A 126 7.63 3.20 13.32
N ARG A 127 7.39 4.11 12.36
CA ARG A 127 6.05 4.66 12.14
C ARG A 127 5.00 3.61 11.79
N PHE A 128 5.39 2.49 11.18
CA PHE A 128 4.46 1.39 10.89
C PHE A 128 4.04 0.60 12.13
N PHE A 129 4.81 0.69 13.22
CA PHE A 129 4.60 -0.04 14.47
C PHE A 129 4.22 0.87 15.65
N ALA A 130 4.09 2.18 15.42
CA ALA A 130 3.65 3.11 16.44
C ALA A 130 2.17 2.84 16.82
N ARG A 131 1.81 3.17 18.06
CA ARG A 131 0.41 3.15 18.52
C ARG A 131 -0.45 4.12 17.70
N ASN A 132 -1.74 3.84 17.59
CA ASN A 132 -2.71 4.66 16.84
C ASN A 132 -2.41 4.76 15.33
N VAL A 133 -1.77 3.73 14.76
CA VAL A 133 -1.54 3.58 13.32
C VAL A 133 -2.24 2.31 12.85
N GLY A 134 -2.85 2.34 11.67
CA GLY A 134 -3.60 1.19 11.15
C GLY A 134 -4.82 0.85 12.01
N ARG A 135 -4.91 -0.40 12.50
CA ARG A 135 -6.05 -0.94 13.27
C ARG A 135 -6.40 -0.08 14.49
N ASP A 136 -5.38 0.32 15.25
CA ASP A 136 -5.55 1.15 16.47
C ASP A 136 -6.20 2.51 16.18
N ARG A 137 -6.06 3.03 14.96
CA ARG A 137 -6.66 4.31 14.56
C ARG A 137 -8.15 4.19 14.22
N MET A 138 -8.61 2.98 13.90
CA MET A 138 -9.95 2.76 13.33
C MET A 138 -11.02 2.44 14.39
N ASN A 139 -10.67 2.37 15.69
CA ASN A 139 -11.57 2.03 16.80
C ASN A 139 -12.44 0.76 16.53
N LEU A 140 -11.93 -0.20 15.76
CA LEU A 140 -12.65 -1.43 15.46
C LEU A 140 -12.45 -2.40 16.65
N GLN A 141 -13.49 -2.53 17.49
CA GLN A 141 -13.58 -3.61 18.49
C GLN A 141 -13.95 -4.93 17.80
N ASP A 142 -13.51 -6.05 18.39
CA ASP A 142 -13.73 -7.41 17.89
C ASP A 142 -15.22 -7.80 17.81
#